data_AF-A0A3S9N0H4-F1
#
_entry.id   AF-A0A3S9N0H4-F1
#
_cell.length_a   1.000
_cell.length_b   1.000
_cell.length_c   1.000
_cell.angle_alpha   90.00
_cell.angle_beta   90.00
_cell.angle_gamma   90.00
#
_symmetry.space_group_name_H-M   'P 1'
#
loop_
_entity.id
_entity.type
_entity.pdbx_description
1 polymer ?
#
loop_
_entity_poly.entity_id
_entity_poly.type
_entity_poly.pdbx_seq_one_letter_code
_entity_poly.pdbx_strand_id
1 'polypeptide(L)'
;MIENTFKLEFDKETATETQKKLIKRYWDYDAENKGFKEKVNYIFSENNMSVQSNLKVINRHSTMRIQHICQVCLDEYWLPVSSRARFLSGITAHHDIPNYFTCQSCAALQRLEQQQRGIDKKIKIIKTIQEAYDSQLYNYLTSFEFEVLVKTLEDDYFNITLKYYANEGVHETFIDAIDKLNDLQLLYINPKSKHKYYREILYAEETKQILSAIPGGHRDSTFRIITEADTPSIHSSEFSSELKFFLHPNKNKSGLSPDFTTLIEIKEDIILRKGTTFTAGGWIKNNEGINVTIVPTEKIVNRTRSIPLSKVPESLGTLINNYLNNLNE
;
A
#
# COMPACT_ATOMS: atom_id res chain seq x y z
N MET A 1 51.77 -14.63 6.65
CA MET A 1 51.67 -14.04 7.99
C MET A 1 50.20 -14.09 8.42
N ILE A 2 49.78 -15.19 9.05
CA ILE A 2 48.48 -15.34 9.73
C ILE A 2 48.79 -15.36 11.23
N GLU A 3 49.57 -14.39 11.70
CA GLU A 3 49.88 -14.28 13.12
C GLU A 3 48.93 -13.25 13.73
N ASN A 4 48.09 -13.75 14.64
CA ASN A 4 47.24 -13.01 15.58
C ASN A 4 45.88 -12.49 15.07
N THR A 5 45.10 -13.30 14.35
CA THR A 5 43.66 -13.00 14.13
C THR A 5 42.75 -13.54 15.23
N PHE A 6 43.29 -14.28 16.19
CA PHE A 6 42.58 -14.77 17.36
C PHE A 6 43.52 -14.87 18.57
N LYS A 7 42.96 -14.79 19.78
CA LYS A 7 43.71 -14.96 21.03
C LYS A 7 42.85 -15.61 22.10
N LEU A 8 43.49 -16.44 22.91
CA LEU A 8 42.91 -17.01 24.11
C LEU A 8 43.27 -16.13 25.32
N GLU A 9 42.27 -15.57 25.97
CA GLU A 9 42.43 -14.84 27.23
C GLU A 9 41.95 -15.71 28.40
N PHE A 10 42.71 -15.72 29.49
CA PHE A 10 42.27 -16.32 30.75
C PHE A 10 41.61 -15.23 31.60
N ASP A 11 40.38 -15.47 32.03
CA ASP A 11 39.69 -14.54 32.92
C ASP A 11 40.34 -14.57 34.31
N LYS A 12 40.47 -13.40 34.97
CA LYS A 12 41.35 -13.13 36.13
C LYS A 12 41.15 -14.02 37.39
N GLU A 13 40.19 -14.95 37.40
CA GLU A 13 40.13 -15.99 38.43
C GLU A 13 41.27 -16.99 38.22
N THR A 14 42.02 -17.31 39.28
CA THR A 14 43.17 -18.23 39.26
C THR A 14 42.75 -19.65 38.87
N ALA A 15 42.58 -19.90 37.57
CA ALA A 15 42.39 -21.25 37.04
C ALA A 15 43.56 -22.12 37.48
N THR A 16 43.28 -23.32 37.97
CA THR A 16 44.33 -24.27 38.33
C THR A 16 45.14 -24.66 37.09
N GLU A 17 46.37 -25.13 37.27
CA GLU A 17 47.19 -25.56 36.13
C GLU A 17 46.52 -26.68 35.31
N THR A 18 45.78 -27.57 35.96
CA THR A 18 44.97 -28.59 35.29
C THR A 18 43.88 -27.96 34.40
N GLN A 19 43.17 -26.96 34.90
CA GLN A 19 42.15 -26.23 34.13
C GLN A 19 42.78 -25.46 32.96
N LYS A 20 43.92 -24.79 33.17
CA LYS A 20 44.65 -24.11 32.09
C LYS A 20 45.08 -25.09 31.00
N LYS A 21 45.55 -26.29 31.37
CA LYS A 21 45.94 -27.34 30.41
C LYS A 21 44.75 -27.83 29.59
N LEU A 22 43.61 -28.08 30.23
CA LEU A 22 42.35 -28.42 29.56
C LEU A 22 41.94 -27.33 28.56
N ILE A 23 41.93 -26.07 28.99
CA ILE A 23 41.53 -24.93 28.17
C ILE A 23 42.45 -24.76 26.96
N LYS A 24 43.77 -24.85 27.16
CA LYS A 24 44.75 -24.75 26.06
C LYS A 24 44.53 -25.84 25.02
N ARG A 25 44.38 -27.11 25.43
CA ARG A 25 44.06 -28.22 24.52
C ARG A 25 42.72 -28.02 23.82
N TYR A 26 41.72 -27.53 24.55
CA TYR A 26 40.41 -27.23 23.97
C TYR A 26 40.49 -26.11 22.91
N TRP A 27 41.39 -25.15 23.01
CA TRP A 27 41.51 -24.09 22.00
C TRP A 27 42.71 -24.26 21.04
N ASP A 28 43.41 -25.40 21.07
CA ASP A 28 44.56 -25.66 20.23
C ASP A 28 44.15 -25.84 18.76
N TYR A 29 44.25 -24.74 18.02
CA TYR A 29 43.90 -24.65 16.61
C TYR A 29 45.16 -24.63 15.76
N ASP A 30 45.17 -25.50 14.76
CA ASP A 30 46.18 -25.58 13.72
C ASP A 30 45.72 -24.76 12.51
N ALA A 31 46.39 -23.62 12.31
CA ALA A 31 46.08 -22.70 11.23
C ALA A 31 46.47 -23.24 9.84
N GLU A 32 47.48 -24.11 9.76
CA GLU A 32 47.93 -24.72 8.50
C GLU A 32 46.94 -25.78 8.04
N ASN A 33 46.52 -26.66 8.95
CA ASN A 33 45.55 -27.72 8.69
C ASN A 33 44.08 -27.26 8.84
N LYS A 34 43.86 -25.97 9.13
CA LYS A 34 42.57 -25.33 9.33
C LYS A 34 41.63 -26.07 10.31
N GLY A 35 42.18 -26.66 11.37
CA GLY A 35 41.43 -27.54 12.27
C GLY A 35 41.92 -27.51 13.71
N PHE A 36 41.09 -27.96 14.65
CA PHE A 36 41.55 -28.19 16.03
C PHE A 36 42.37 -29.48 16.09
N LYS A 37 43.52 -29.44 16.77
CA LYS A 37 44.45 -30.58 16.82
C LYS A 37 43.82 -31.83 17.43
N GLU A 38 42.99 -31.65 18.45
CA GLU A 38 42.37 -32.74 19.20
C GLU A 38 40.84 -32.69 19.14
N LYS A 39 40.20 -33.87 19.07
CA LYS A 39 38.74 -34.00 19.16
C LYS A 39 38.27 -33.76 20.60
N VAL A 40 37.13 -33.07 20.74
CA VAL A 40 36.54 -32.69 22.05
C VAL A 40 36.35 -33.90 22.97
N ASN A 41 35.84 -35.03 22.44
CA ASN A 41 35.59 -36.24 23.22
C ASN A 41 36.86 -36.79 23.87
N TYR A 42 37.99 -36.71 23.18
CA TYR A 42 39.29 -37.17 23.69
C TYR A 42 39.76 -36.26 24.84
N ILE A 43 39.76 -34.94 24.62
CA ILE A 43 40.14 -33.94 25.62
C ILE A 43 39.30 -34.07 26.91
N PHE A 44 38.00 -34.32 26.76
CA PHE A 44 37.08 -34.40 27.90
C PHE A 44 37.13 -35.74 28.63
N SER A 45 37.45 -36.84 27.94
CA SER A 45 37.58 -38.17 28.55
C SER A 45 38.68 -38.24 29.60
N GLU A 46 39.73 -37.42 29.48
CA GLU A 46 40.85 -37.39 30.41
C GLU A 46 40.59 -36.58 31.70
N ASN A 47 39.48 -35.83 31.77
CA ASN A 47 39.19 -34.93 32.89
C ASN A 47 38.19 -35.47 33.92
N ASN A 48 37.72 -36.72 33.79
CA ASN A 48 36.71 -37.33 34.70
C ASN A 48 35.49 -36.44 34.98
N MET A 49 35.11 -35.62 34.00
CA MET A 49 34.01 -34.65 34.09
C MET A 49 33.05 -34.85 32.93
N SER A 50 31.77 -34.53 33.14
CA SER A 50 30.80 -34.50 32.05
C SER A 50 31.18 -33.43 31.01
N VAL A 51 30.68 -33.58 29.77
CA VAL A 51 30.85 -32.60 28.69
C VAL A 51 30.43 -31.20 29.14
N GLN A 52 29.28 -31.09 29.81
CA GLN A 52 28.76 -29.81 30.30
C GLN A 52 29.66 -29.19 31.37
N SER A 53 30.20 -30.00 32.29
CA SER A 53 31.09 -29.50 33.34
C SER A 53 32.43 -29.03 32.75
N ASN A 54 32.99 -29.74 31.76
CA ASN A 54 34.18 -29.29 31.04
C ASN A 54 33.93 -27.94 30.33
N LEU A 55 32.80 -27.81 29.61
CA LEU A 55 32.45 -26.56 28.93
C LEU A 55 32.23 -25.39 29.91
N LYS A 56 31.65 -25.66 31.09
CA LYS A 56 31.54 -24.65 32.16
C LYS A 56 32.90 -24.17 32.64
N VAL A 57 33.87 -25.08 32.84
CA VAL A 57 35.25 -24.70 33.20
C VAL A 57 35.86 -23.82 32.12
N ILE A 58 35.74 -24.23 30.85
CA ILE A 58 36.28 -23.48 29.72
C ILE A 58 35.69 -22.07 29.66
N ASN A 59 34.36 -21.95 29.69
CA ASN A 59 33.66 -20.67 29.55
C ASN A 59 33.80 -19.77 30.79
N ARG A 60 34.06 -20.34 31.97
CA ARG A 60 34.25 -19.57 33.21
C ARG A 60 35.65 -18.99 33.31
N HIS A 61 36.65 -19.71 32.83
CA HIS A 61 38.06 -19.37 33.05
C HIS A 61 38.78 -18.91 31.79
N SER A 62 38.08 -18.87 30.66
CA SER A 62 38.67 -18.38 29.43
C SER A 62 37.66 -17.78 28.47
N THR A 63 38.16 -16.83 27.69
CA THR A 63 37.45 -16.24 26.57
C THR A 63 38.35 -16.32 25.34
N MET A 64 37.92 -17.10 24.35
CA MET A 64 38.53 -17.04 23.01
C MET A 64 38.00 -15.80 22.28
N ARG A 65 38.89 -15.02 21.67
CA ARG A 65 38.52 -13.83 20.92
C ARG A 65 39.04 -13.89 19.49
N ILE A 66 38.25 -13.40 18.56
CA ILE A 66 38.61 -13.22 17.15
C ILE A 66 38.68 -11.73 16.84
N GLN A 67 39.67 -11.34 16.06
CA GLN A 67 39.86 -10.00 15.56
C GLN A 67 38.85 -9.72 14.43
N HIS A 68 38.11 -8.63 14.56
CA HIS A 68 37.20 -8.10 13.55
C HIS A 68 37.54 -6.64 13.29
N ILE A 69 37.55 -6.23 12.04
CA ILE A 69 37.70 -4.83 11.65
C ILE A 69 36.32 -4.29 11.32
N CYS A 70 35.93 -3.18 11.96
CA CYS A 70 34.68 -2.52 11.63
C CYS A 70 34.76 -1.95 10.21
N GLN A 71 33.82 -2.29 9.34
CA GLN A 71 33.81 -1.79 7.96
C GLN A 71 33.64 -0.27 7.83
N VAL A 72 33.16 0.40 8.89
CA VAL A 72 32.82 1.83 8.88
C VAL A 72 33.96 2.68 9.43
N CYS A 73 34.36 2.45 10.68
CA CYS A 73 35.44 3.21 11.31
C CYS A 73 36.82 2.60 11.10
N LEU A 74 36.91 1.39 10.57
CA LEU A 74 38.16 0.61 10.41
C LEU A 74 38.88 0.29 11.72
N ASP A 75 38.25 0.58 12.87
CA ASP A 75 38.79 0.18 14.17
C ASP A 75 38.73 -1.34 14.36
N GLU A 76 39.70 -1.83 15.11
CA GLU A 76 39.84 -3.24 15.46
C GLU A 76 39.05 -3.59 16.73
N TYR A 77 38.34 -4.72 16.68
CA TYR A 77 37.55 -5.24 17.79
C TYR A 77 37.85 -6.72 18.03
N TRP A 78 38.04 -7.07 19.29
CA TRP A 78 38.28 -8.45 19.72
C TRP A 78 37.01 -9.06 20.31
N LEU A 79 36.25 -9.74 19.46
CA LEU A 79 34.94 -10.27 19.83
C LEU A 79 35.06 -11.67 20.44
N PRO A 80 34.37 -11.94 21.56
CA PRO A 80 34.39 -13.24 22.18
C PRO A 80 33.64 -14.27 21.33
N VAL A 81 34.17 -15.50 21.26
CA VAL A 81 33.48 -16.64 20.68
C VAL A 81 33.23 -17.72 21.73
N SER A 82 32.00 -18.21 21.76
CA SER A 82 31.53 -19.11 22.81
C SER A 82 31.73 -20.60 22.52
N SER A 83 32.23 -20.97 21.34
CA SER A 83 32.43 -22.37 20.95
C SER A 83 33.40 -22.54 19.79
N ARG A 84 33.97 -23.74 19.65
CA ARG A 84 34.81 -24.14 18.51
C ARG A 84 34.11 -23.98 17.16
N ALA A 85 32.80 -24.29 17.09
CA ALA A 85 32.02 -24.13 15.87
C ALA A 85 31.88 -22.65 15.46
N ARG A 86 31.59 -21.77 16.44
CA ARG A 86 31.55 -20.32 16.19
C ARG A 86 32.92 -19.76 15.83
N PHE A 87 33.95 -20.26 16.49
CA PHE A 87 35.33 -19.90 16.15
C PHE A 87 35.63 -20.22 14.69
N LEU A 88 35.39 -21.48 14.26
CA LEU A 88 35.58 -21.89 12.87
C LEU A 88 34.77 -20.99 11.95
N SER A 89 33.47 -20.79 12.20
CA SER A 89 32.66 -19.91 11.35
C SER A 89 33.19 -18.47 11.26
N GLY A 90 33.84 -17.96 12.33
CA GLY A 90 34.39 -16.62 12.36
C GLY A 90 35.68 -16.47 11.54
N ILE A 91 36.53 -17.51 11.54
CA ILE A 91 37.79 -17.50 10.78
C ILE A 91 37.65 -18.09 9.37
N THR A 92 36.65 -18.94 9.13
CA THR A 92 36.38 -19.57 7.82
C THR A 92 35.28 -18.87 7.05
N ALA A 93 34.57 -17.88 7.60
CA ALA A 93 33.69 -17.03 6.79
C ALA A 93 34.54 -16.38 5.68
N HIS A 94 34.36 -16.91 4.48
CA HIS A 94 35.28 -16.89 3.36
C HIS A 94 35.43 -15.52 2.67
N HIS A 95 36.54 -15.40 1.95
CA HIS A 95 36.95 -14.33 1.03
C HIS A 95 35.93 -13.92 -0.06
N ASP A 96 34.85 -14.68 -0.26
CA ASP A 96 33.89 -14.45 -1.35
C ASP A 96 32.66 -13.61 -0.94
N ILE A 97 32.34 -13.56 0.36
CA ILE A 97 31.28 -12.70 0.91
C ILE A 97 31.83 -12.12 2.21
N PRO A 98 32.34 -10.89 2.21
CA PRO A 98 32.83 -10.28 3.44
C PRO A 98 31.70 -10.27 4.46
N ASN A 99 31.88 -10.97 5.57
CA ASN A 99 31.03 -10.75 6.74
C ASN A 99 31.37 -9.35 7.26
N TYR A 100 30.65 -8.37 6.73
CA TYR A 100 30.84 -6.96 7.03
C TYR A 100 30.45 -6.69 8.49
N PHE A 101 31.43 -6.78 9.38
CA PHE A 101 31.24 -6.42 10.78
C PHE A 101 31.10 -4.90 10.91
N THR A 102 30.03 -4.44 11.54
CA THR A 102 29.86 -3.05 11.96
C THR A 102 29.87 -3.02 13.48
N CYS A 103 30.73 -2.20 14.08
CA CYS A 103 30.77 -2.04 15.52
C CYS A 103 29.49 -1.38 16.04
N GLN A 104 29.21 -1.57 17.34
CA GLN A 104 27.98 -1.07 17.96
C GLN A 104 27.82 0.46 17.80
N SER A 105 28.90 1.22 17.96
CA SER A 105 28.89 2.68 17.81
C SER A 105 28.53 3.10 16.39
N CYS A 106 29.18 2.53 15.38
CA CYS A 106 28.87 2.81 13.97
C CYS A 106 27.46 2.35 13.59
N ALA A 107 27.01 1.20 14.09
CA ALA A 107 25.66 0.72 13.86
C ALA A 107 24.62 1.66 14.49
N ALA A 108 24.89 2.21 15.67
CA ALA A 108 24.04 3.21 16.31
C ALA A 108 23.99 4.52 15.50
N LEU A 109 25.15 5.01 15.04
CA LEU A 109 25.23 6.19 14.18
C LEU A 109 24.45 6.01 12.88
N GLN A 110 24.62 4.87 12.19
CA GLN A 110 23.87 4.56 10.97
C GLN A 110 22.35 4.52 11.22
N ARG A 111 21.89 4.01 12.36
CA ARG A 111 20.47 4.05 12.74
C ARG A 111 19.98 5.49 12.95
N LEU A 112 20.76 6.31 13.64
CA LEU A 112 20.43 7.73 13.84
C LEU A 112 20.38 8.47 12.51
N GLU A 113 21.32 8.25 11.60
CA GLU A 113 21.31 8.83 10.26
C GLU A 113 20.10 8.37 9.44
N GLN A 114 19.73 7.09 9.51
CA GLN A 114 18.53 6.58 8.83
C GLN A 114 17.25 7.20 9.38
N GLN A 115 17.15 7.35 10.70
CA GLN A 115 16.04 8.03 11.35
C GLN A 115 15.98 9.51 10.92
N GLN A 116 17.11 10.21 10.94
CA GLN A 116 17.20 11.61 10.51
C GLN A 116 16.80 11.77 9.04
N ARG A 117 17.30 10.92 8.14
CA ARG A 117 16.88 10.91 6.73
C ARG A 117 15.38 10.68 6.57
N GLY A 118 14.78 9.85 7.42
CA GLY A 118 13.34 9.64 7.46
C GLY A 118 12.57 10.90 7.86
N ILE A 119 13.06 11.60 8.89
CA ILE A 119 12.51 12.88 9.37
C ILE A 119 12.65 13.95 8.28
N ASP A 120 13.85 14.11 7.70
CA ASP A 120 14.12 15.10 6.65
C ASP A 120 13.24 14.86 5.42
N LYS A 121 13.06 13.59 5.04
CA LYS A 121 12.16 13.22 3.94
C LYS A 121 10.71 13.57 4.25
N LYS A 122 10.23 13.29 5.48
CA LYS A 122 8.89 13.68 5.93
C LYS A 122 8.70 15.19 5.84
N ILE A 123 9.62 15.96 6.42
CA ILE A 123 9.58 17.44 6.42
C ILE A 123 9.53 17.97 4.98
N LYS A 124 10.37 17.43 4.09
CA LYS A 124 10.40 17.84 2.68
C LYS A 124 9.07 17.58 1.98
N ILE A 125 8.45 16.41 2.20
CA ILE A 125 7.16 16.06 1.60
C ILE A 125 6.06 16.99 2.12
N ILE A 126 5.94 17.16 3.43
CA ILE A 126 4.93 18.04 4.04
C ILE A 126 5.10 19.47 3.52
N LYS A 127 6.33 19.96 3.42
CA LYS A 127 6.61 21.29 2.85
C LYS A 127 6.15 21.40 1.40
N THR A 128 6.39 20.37 0.59
CA THR A 128 5.94 20.34 -0.81
C THR A 128 4.40 20.40 -0.90
N ILE A 129 3.72 19.67 -0.01
CA ILE A 129 2.26 19.71 0.10
C ILE A 129 1.79 21.12 0.50
N GLN A 130 2.42 21.73 1.51
CA GLN A 130 2.10 23.10 1.92
C GLN A 130 2.27 24.08 0.76
N GLU A 131 3.38 24.01 0.02
CA GLU A 131 3.65 24.86 -1.15
C GLU A 131 2.57 24.70 -2.24
N ALA A 132 2.04 23.48 -2.44
CA ALA A 132 0.93 23.22 -3.36
C ALA A 132 -0.39 23.87 -2.91
N TYR A 133 -0.70 23.83 -1.60
CA TYR A 133 -1.86 24.50 -1.05
C TYR A 133 -1.73 26.03 -1.05
N ASP A 134 -0.56 26.57 -0.72
CA ASP A 134 -0.27 28.01 -0.78
C ASP A 134 -0.38 28.54 -2.20
N SER A 135 0.05 27.74 -3.19
CA SER A 135 -0.10 28.02 -4.62
C SER A 135 -1.51 27.76 -5.15
N GLN A 136 -2.44 27.34 -4.28
CA GLN A 136 -3.82 27.04 -4.59
C GLN A 136 -4.01 26.02 -5.72
N LEU A 137 -3.15 25.00 -5.80
CA LEU A 137 -3.23 23.98 -6.85
C LEU A 137 -4.53 23.17 -6.78
N TYR A 138 -5.20 23.15 -5.64
CA TYR A 138 -6.53 22.57 -5.49
C TYR A 138 -7.61 23.25 -6.37
N ASN A 139 -7.37 24.46 -6.88
CA ASN A 139 -8.27 25.11 -7.84
C ASN A 139 -8.27 24.45 -9.23
N TYR A 140 -7.27 23.61 -9.54
CA TYR A 140 -7.24 22.79 -10.77
C TYR A 140 -8.05 21.49 -10.66
N LEU A 141 -8.66 21.25 -9.50
CA LEU A 141 -9.52 20.10 -9.26
C LEU A 141 -10.94 20.39 -9.71
N THR A 142 -11.57 19.39 -10.33
CA THR A 142 -13.02 19.33 -10.48
C THR A 142 -13.70 19.13 -9.12
N SER A 143 -15.01 19.35 -9.04
CA SER A 143 -15.76 19.11 -7.80
C SER A 143 -15.61 17.67 -7.30
N PHE A 144 -15.61 16.69 -8.22
CA PHE A 144 -15.39 15.29 -7.88
C PHE A 144 -14.00 15.05 -7.29
N GLU A 145 -12.93 15.53 -7.94
CA GLU A 145 -11.56 15.32 -7.45
C GLU A 145 -11.30 16.03 -6.11
N PHE A 146 -11.91 17.20 -5.91
CA PHE A 146 -11.86 17.91 -4.64
C PHE A 146 -12.58 17.14 -3.52
N GLU A 147 -13.74 16.55 -3.82
CA GLU A 147 -14.46 15.70 -2.88
C GLU A 147 -13.66 14.42 -2.55
N VAL A 148 -13.02 13.81 -3.57
CA VAL A 148 -12.09 12.69 -3.37
C VAL A 148 -10.98 13.12 -2.41
N LEU A 149 -10.35 14.28 -2.60
CA LEU A 149 -9.31 14.80 -1.70
C LEU A 149 -9.80 14.90 -0.24
N VAL A 150 -10.95 15.53 -0.02
CA VAL A 150 -11.53 15.71 1.32
C VAL A 150 -11.83 14.36 1.96
N LYS A 151 -12.59 13.50 1.28
CA LYS A 151 -12.99 12.18 1.80
C LYS A 151 -11.80 11.28 2.07
N THR A 152 -10.79 11.33 1.22
CA THR A 152 -9.56 10.55 1.36
C THR A 152 -8.75 10.93 2.60
N LEU A 153 -8.81 12.19 3.02
CA LEU A 153 -8.12 12.69 4.22
C LEU A 153 -8.99 12.57 5.49
N GLU A 154 -10.31 12.45 5.35
CA GLU A 154 -11.25 12.28 6.46
C GLU A 154 -11.48 10.80 6.84
N ASP A 155 -11.38 9.88 5.88
CA ASP A 155 -11.74 8.47 6.04
C ASP A 155 -10.53 7.61 6.45
N ASP A 156 -10.49 7.22 7.73
CA ASP A 156 -9.53 6.24 8.27
C ASP A 156 -9.57 4.88 7.55
N TYR A 157 -10.66 4.60 6.82
CA TYR A 157 -10.90 3.38 6.06
C TYR A 157 -10.90 3.60 4.55
N PHE A 158 -10.27 4.66 4.05
CA PHE A 158 -10.25 5.00 2.62
C PHE A 158 -9.90 3.83 1.68
N ASN A 159 -9.02 2.91 2.08
CA ASN A 159 -8.70 1.72 1.25
C ASN A 159 -9.88 0.73 1.11
N ILE A 160 -10.82 0.72 2.06
CA ILE A 160 -12.09 -0.01 1.97
C ILE A 160 -12.99 0.69 0.95
N THR A 161 -13.07 2.02 0.99
CA THR A 161 -13.80 2.85 0.03
C THR A 161 -13.26 2.66 -1.39
N LEU A 162 -11.93 2.63 -1.55
CA LEU A 162 -11.27 2.33 -2.82
C LEU A 162 -11.64 0.93 -3.36
N LYS A 163 -11.66 -0.07 -2.48
CA LYS A 163 -12.08 -1.44 -2.82
C LYS A 163 -13.57 -1.55 -3.13
N TYR A 164 -14.41 -0.71 -2.53
CA TYR A 164 -15.84 -0.65 -2.83
C TYR A 164 -16.08 -0.15 -4.26
N TYR A 165 -15.46 0.97 -4.65
CA TYR A 165 -15.56 1.48 -6.03
C TYR A 165 -14.96 0.55 -7.09
N ALA A 166 -14.03 -0.33 -6.70
CA ALA A 166 -13.55 -1.44 -7.54
C ALA A 166 -14.67 -2.36 -8.04
N ASN A 167 -15.69 -2.58 -7.20
CA ASN A 167 -16.79 -3.50 -7.50
C ASN A 167 -17.95 -2.82 -8.24
N GLU A 168 -18.03 -1.49 -8.21
CA GLU A 168 -19.10 -0.69 -8.83
C GLU A 168 -18.76 -0.19 -10.25
N GLY A 169 -17.56 -0.47 -10.77
CA GLY A 169 -17.18 -0.15 -12.15
C GLY A 169 -16.75 1.31 -12.42
N VAL A 170 -16.66 2.15 -11.38
CA VAL A 170 -16.16 3.55 -11.41
C VAL A 170 -14.73 3.69 -10.87
N HIS A 171 -14.06 2.56 -10.67
CA HIS A 171 -12.75 2.45 -10.04
C HIS A 171 -11.63 3.21 -10.74
N GLU A 172 -11.59 3.17 -12.07
CA GLU A 172 -10.52 3.82 -12.85
C GLU A 172 -10.56 5.33 -12.65
N THR A 173 -11.74 5.95 -12.73
CA THR A 173 -11.93 7.38 -12.49
C THR A 173 -11.50 7.81 -11.09
N PHE A 174 -11.76 6.97 -10.08
CA PHE A 174 -11.36 7.27 -8.71
C PHE A 174 -9.84 7.16 -8.51
N ILE A 175 -9.21 6.14 -9.12
CA ILE A 175 -7.74 6.01 -9.14
C ILE A 175 -7.08 7.17 -9.87
N ASP A 176 -7.61 7.57 -11.03
CA ASP A 176 -7.09 8.69 -11.81
C ASP A 176 -7.18 10.01 -11.01
N ALA A 177 -8.28 10.22 -10.28
CA ALA A 177 -8.41 11.36 -9.37
C ALA A 177 -7.33 11.32 -8.29
N ILE A 178 -7.12 10.19 -7.61
CA ILE A 178 -6.10 10.04 -6.57
C ILE A 178 -4.69 10.28 -7.12
N ASP A 179 -4.36 9.70 -8.27
CA ASP A 179 -3.05 9.86 -8.90
C ASP A 179 -2.84 11.32 -9.31
N LYS A 180 -3.88 12.01 -9.82
CA LYS A 180 -3.83 13.45 -10.07
C LYS A 180 -3.61 14.28 -8.80
N LEU A 181 -4.25 13.94 -7.68
CA LEU A 181 -4.00 14.62 -6.39
C LEU A 181 -2.54 14.49 -5.96
N ASN A 182 -1.94 13.31 -6.17
CA ASN A 182 -0.53 13.07 -5.90
C ASN A 182 0.39 13.85 -6.87
N ASP A 183 0.02 13.95 -8.14
CA ASP A 183 0.79 14.70 -9.15
C ASP A 183 0.74 16.22 -8.93
N LEU A 184 -0.40 16.72 -8.46
CA LEU A 184 -0.56 18.10 -7.99
C LEU A 184 0.04 18.33 -6.60
N GLN A 185 0.63 17.31 -5.99
CA GLN A 185 1.27 17.38 -4.68
C GLN A 185 0.31 17.80 -3.54
N LEU A 186 -1.00 17.58 -3.71
CA LEU A 186 -2.01 17.90 -2.69
C LEU A 186 -2.14 16.82 -1.62
N LEU A 187 -1.60 15.63 -1.90
CA LEU A 187 -1.36 14.54 -0.97
C LEU A 187 -0.12 13.76 -1.43
N TYR A 188 0.40 12.84 -0.61
CA TYR A 188 1.53 12.00 -0.99
C TYR A 188 1.21 10.51 -0.85
N ILE A 189 1.31 9.79 -1.98
CA ILE A 189 1.13 8.34 -2.03
C ILE A 189 2.49 7.66 -1.85
N ASN A 190 2.58 6.64 -0.98
CA ASN A 190 3.78 5.82 -0.89
C ASN A 190 4.07 5.17 -2.26
N PRO A 191 5.24 5.39 -2.88
CA PRO A 191 5.57 4.80 -4.19
C PRO A 191 5.49 3.27 -4.20
N LYS A 192 5.70 2.62 -3.05
CA LYS A 192 5.60 1.16 -2.91
C LYS A 192 4.16 0.65 -2.84
N SER A 193 3.17 1.54 -2.65
CA SER A 193 1.75 1.22 -2.55
C SER A 193 0.97 1.65 -3.79
N LYS A 194 1.60 1.83 -4.96
CA LYS A 194 0.89 2.14 -6.21
C LYS A 194 0.19 0.91 -6.82
N HIS A 195 -0.61 0.21 -6.04
CA HIS A 195 -1.42 -0.92 -6.51
C HIS A 195 -2.86 -0.48 -6.80
N LYS A 196 -3.52 -1.09 -7.79
CA LYS A 196 -4.86 -0.66 -8.21
C LYS A 196 -5.91 -0.69 -7.09
N TYR A 197 -5.81 -1.57 -6.11
CA TYR A 197 -6.80 -1.71 -5.03
C TYR A 197 -6.31 -1.24 -3.65
N TYR A 198 -5.13 -0.63 -3.61
CA TYR A 198 -4.54 -0.18 -2.36
C TYR A 198 -3.63 1.00 -2.64
N ARG A 199 -3.85 2.11 -1.94
CA ARG A 199 -3.01 3.30 -1.98
C ARG A 199 -2.77 3.70 -0.53
N GLU A 200 -1.50 3.65 -0.11
CA GLU A 200 -1.10 4.15 1.20
C GLU A 200 -0.79 5.63 1.07
N ILE A 201 -1.55 6.45 1.78
CA ILE A 201 -1.38 7.90 1.82
C ILE A 201 -0.56 8.22 3.06
N LEU A 202 0.59 8.82 2.84
CA LEU A 202 1.47 9.22 3.93
C LEU A 202 1.12 10.62 4.38
N TYR A 203 1.27 10.86 5.69
CA TYR A 203 1.11 12.17 6.31
C TYR A 203 -0.30 12.78 6.08
N ALA A 204 -1.33 11.92 6.11
CA ALA A 204 -2.72 12.33 5.90
C ALA A 204 -3.18 13.36 6.94
N GLU A 205 -2.82 13.17 8.20
CA GLU A 205 -3.15 14.11 9.28
C GLU A 205 -2.52 15.49 9.08
N GLU A 206 -1.23 15.55 8.74
CA GLU A 206 -0.58 16.82 8.44
C GLU A 206 -1.22 17.48 7.23
N THR A 207 -1.52 16.71 6.18
CA THR A 207 -2.21 17.20 4.98
C THR A 207 -3.59 17.77 5.30
N LYS A 208 -4.35 17.11 6.19
CA LYS A 208 -5.67 17.55 6.67
C LYS A 208 -5.58 18.86 7.46
N GLN A 209 -4.54 19.02 8.27
CA GLN A 209 -4.28 20.29 8.98
C GLN A 209 -3.99 21.42 8.00
N ILE A 210 -3.20 21.17 6.96
CA ILE A 210 -2.92 22.15 5.90
C ILE A 210 -4.21 22.56 5.17
N LEU A 211 -5.03 21.58 4.78
CA LEU A 211 -6.30 21.81 4.11
C LEU A 211 -7.28 22.64 4.97
N SER A 212 -7.38 22.33 6.27
CA SER A 212 -8.29 23.05 7.18
C SER A 212 -7.87 24.49 7.48
N ALA A 213 -6.60 24.85 7.27
CA ALA A 213 -6.10 26.21 7.40
C ALA A 213 -6.51 27.13 6.24
N ILE A 214 -7.07 26.58 5.15
CA ILE A 214 -7.55 27.36 4.01
C ILE A 214 -8.87 28.05 4.39
N PRO A 215 -8.98 29.39 4.29
CA PRO A 215 -10.22 30.11 4.55
C PRO A 215 -11.34 29.59 3.63
N GLY A 216 -12.38 29.00 4.20
CA GLY A 216 -13.46 28.32 3.46
C GLY A 216 -13.24 26.81 3.25
N GLY A 217 -12.38 26.16 4.04
CA GLY A 217 -12.17 24.70 4.05
C GLY A 217 -13.42 23.89 4.45
N HIS A 218 -14.40 24.51 5.11
CA HIS A 218 -15.81 24.17 4.93
C HIS A 218 -16.35 25.03 3.80
N ARG A 219 -16.33 24.50 2.58
CA ARG A 219 -17.03 25.15 1.47
C ARG A 219 -18.51 24.99 1.76
N ASP A 220 -19.09 25.98 2.43
CA ASP A 220 -20.47 26.36 2.17
C ASP A 220 -20.63 26.40 0.64
N SER A 221 -21.75 25.85 0.19
CA SER A 221 -22.16 25.49 -1.18
C SER A 221 -22.11 26.59 -2.26
N THR A 222 -21.27 27.61 -2.12
CA THR A 222 -21.20 28.79 -2.98
C THR A 222 -19.75 29.23 -3.28
N PHE A 223 -18.89 28.31 -3.74
CA PHE A 223 -17.73 28.76 -4.52
C PHE A 223 -18.18 29.02 -5.96
N ARG A 224 -18.30 30.31 -6.27
CA ARG A 224 -18.49 30.86 -7.61
C ARG A 224 -17.44 30.28 -8.57
N ILE A 225 -17.92 29.48 -9.50
CA ILE A 225 -17.30 29.37 -10.81
C ILE A 225 -17.65 30.68 -11.52
N ILE A 226 -16.64 31.37 -12.04
CA ILE A 226 -16.87 32.36 -13.09
C ILE A 226 -17.37 31.56 -14.30
N THR A 227 -18.68 31.48 -14.49
CA THR A 227 -19.28 31.05 -15.75
C THR A 227 -19.83 32.27 -16.44
N GLU A 228 -19.52 32.41 -17.73
CA GLU A 228 -20.32 33.23 -18.63
C GLU A 228 -21.79 32.81 -18.48
N ALA A 229 -22.64 33.82 -18.27
CA ALA A 229 -24.10 33.80 -18.20
C ALA A 229 -24.74 33.40 -16.85
N ASP A 230 -25.14 34.44 -16.13
CA ASP A 230 -26.06 34.45 -14.99
C ASP A 230 -27.41 33.76 -15.27
N THR A 231 -27.91 32.94 -14.34
CA THR A 231 -29.24 33.13 -13.71
C THR A 231 -29.45 32.20 -12.49
N PRO A 232 -30.19 32.66 -11.45
CA PRO A 232 -30.27 31.98 -10.15
C PRO A 232 -31.55 31.13 -9.97
N SER A 233 -31.45 29.97 -9.33
CA SER A 233 -32.09 29.68 -8.03
C SER A 233 -31.73 28.27 -7.56
N ILE A 234 -31.23 28.20 -6.33
CA ILE A 234 -30.70 27.03 -5.62
C ILE A 234 -31.84 26.18 -5.06
N HIS A 235 -31.73 24.86 -5.20
CA HIS A 235 -31.85 23.87 -4.12
C HIS A 235 -31.19 22.56 -4.60
N SER A 236 -29.94 22.32 -4.16
CA SER A 236 -29.19 21.09 -4.43
C SER A 236 -29.18 20.20 -3.18
N SER A 237 -30.14 19.30 -3.09
CA SER A 237 -29.93 18.00 -2.45
C SER A 237 -29.17 17.09 -3.43
N GLU A 238 -28.39 16.13 -2.92
CA GLU A 238 -27.81 15.06 -3.73
C GLU A 238 -28.90 14.43 -4.60
N PHE A 239 -28.88 14.69 -5.91
CA PHE A 239 -29.79 14.04 -6.84
C PHE A 239 -29.01 12.99 -7.60
N SER A 240 -29.32 11.72 -7.35
CA SER A 240 -29.07 10.67 -8.33
C SER A 240 -29.78 11.08 -9.63
N SER A 241 -29.04 11.18 -10.72
CA SER A 241 -29.63 11.47 -12.04
C SER A 241 -30.24 10.24 -12.69
N GLU A 242 -30.29 9.12 -12.00
CA GLU A 242 -30.94 7.90 -12.46
C GLU A 242 -31.83 7.33 -11.35
N LEU A 243 -33.05 6.95 -11.72
CA LEU A 243 -33.96 6.24 -10.84
C LEU A 243 -33.94 4.76 -11.21
N LYS A 244 -33.47 3.92 -10.27
CA LYS A 244 -33.37 2.47 -10.43
C LYS A 244 -34.25 1.76 -9.41
N PHE A 245 -35.02 0.79 -9.87
CA PHE A 245 -35.80 -0.07 -8.97
C PHE A 245 -36.02 -1.45 -9.60
N PHE A 246 -36.18 -2.46 -8.74
CA PHE A 246 -36.38 -3.84 -9.13
C PHE A 246 -37.85 -4.22 -8.98
N LEU A 247 -38.46 -4.71 -10.06
CA LEU A 247 -39.83 -5.22 -10.06
C LEU A 247 -39.83 -6.74 -9.92
N HIS A 248 -40.52 -7.25 -8.89
CA HIS A 248 -40.70 -8.68 -8.68
C HIS A 248 -41.89 -9.21 -9.51
N PRO A 249 -41.84 -10.47 -9.99
CA PRO A 249 -43.00 -11.10 -10.62
C PRO A 249 -44.20 -11.12 -9.69
N ASN A 250 -45.37 -10.70 -10.20
CA ASN A 250 -46.60 -10.75 -9.43
C ASN A 250 -47.14 -12.18 -9.41
N LYS A 251 -46.89 -12.90 -8.31
CA LYS A 251 -47.30 -14.30 -8.15
C LYS A 251 -48.82 -14.49 -8.01
N ASN A 252 -49.57 -13.43 -7.71
CA ASN A 252 -51.01 -13.47 -7.47
C ASN A 252 -51.78 -12.75 -8.60
N LYS A 253 -51.40 -13.03 -9.85
CA LYS A 253 -51.94 -12.34 -11.03
C LYS A 253 -53.42 -12.68 -11.28
N SER A 254 -54.24 -11.66 -11.46
CA SER A 254 -55.56 -11.71 -12.11
C SER A 254 -55.49 -11.07 -13.50
N GLY A 255 -56.55 -11.23 -14.32
CA GLY A 255 -56.57 -10.70 -15.69
C GLY A 255 -56.43 -9.17 -15.81
N LEU A 256 -56.57 -8.44 -14.70
CA LEU A 256 -56.44 -6.97 -14.63
C LEU A 256 -55.22 -6.51 -13.82
N SER A 257 -54.44 -7.42 -13.25
CA SER A 257 -53.27 -7.06 -12.43
C SER A 257 -51.98 -7.04 -13.25
N PRO A 258 -51.03 -6.14 -12.92
CA PRO A 258 -49.74 -6.06 -13.62
C PRO A 258 -48.90 -7.34 -13.44
N ASP A 259 -48.08 -7.62 -14.45
CA ASP A 259 -47.17 -8.78 -14.50
C ASP A 259 -46.05 -8.70 -13.46
N PHE A 260 -45.64 -7.48 -13.11
CA PHE A 260 -44.59 -7.22 -12.14
C PHE A 260 -45.04 -6.14 -11.15
N THR A 261 -44.73 -6.35 -9.88
CA THR A 261 -45.08 -5.44 -8.80
C THR A 261 -44.00 -5.45 -7.73
N THR A 262 -43.63 -4.27 -7.25
CA THR A 262 -42.78 -4.09 -6.08
C THR A 262 -43.31 -2.92 -5.28
N LEU A 263 -43.28 -3.03 -3.96
CA LEU A 263 -43.44 -1.89 -3.07
C LEU A 263 -42.07 -1.20 -2.93
N ILE A 264 -41.98 0.08 -3.24
CA ILE A 264 -40.74 0.86 -3.16
C ILE A 264 -40.90 1.88 -2.03
N GLU A 265 -39.98 1.86 -1.08
CA GLU A 265 -39.82 2.92 -0.11
C GLU A 265 -38.80 3.93 -0.64
N ILE A 266 -39.24 5.17 -0.83
CA ILE A 266 -38.39 6.27 -1.28
C ILE A 266 -37.95 7.04 -0.04
N LYS A 267 -36.64 7.02 0.25
CA LYS A 267 -36.08 7.63 1.48
C LYS A 267 -35.68 9.10 1.32
N GLU A 268 -35.71 9.60 0.08
CA GLU A 268 -35.26 10.94 -0.31
C GLU A 268 -36.20 11.52 -1.38
N ASP A 269 -36.36 12.84 -1.44
CA ASP A 269 -37.25 13.47 -2.41
C ASP A 269 -36.80 13.21 -3.87
N ILE A 270 -37.72 12.69 -4.69
CA ILE A 270 -37.48 12.50 -6.13
C ILE A 270 -38.09 13.69 -6.89
N ILE A 271 -37.24 14.50 -7.52
CA ILE A 271 -37.68 15.64 -8.34
C ILE A 271 -37.49 15.34 -9.82
N LEU A 272 -38.60 15.14 -10.55
CA LEU A 272 -38.59 15.06 -12.02
C LEU A 272 -38.87 16.44 -12.63
N ARG A 273 -37.87 17.02 -13.29
CA ARG A 273 -37.96 18.39 -13.85
C ARG A 273 -38.82 18.43 -15.11
N LYS A 274 -39.84 19.29 -15.10
CA LYS A 274 -40.71 19.56 -16.26
C LYS A 274 -39.87 19.98 -17.49
N GLY A 275 -40.19 19.43 -18.65
CA GLY A 275 -39.48 19.69 -19.91
C GLY A 275 -38.26 18.78 -20.15
N THR A 276 -37.87 17.96 -19.16
CA THR A 276 -36.78 17.00 -19.31
C THR A 276 -37.29 15.73 -19.99
N THR A 277 -36.58 15.27 -21.03
CA THR A 277 -36.87 13.98 -21.67
C THR A 277 -36.09 12.88 -20.95
N PHE A 278 -36.77 11.78 -20.64
CA PHE A 278 -36.18 10.64 -19.96
C PHE A 278 -36.19 9.41 -20.88
N THR A 279 -35.13 8.63 -20.80
CA THR A 279 -35.07 7.28 -21.36
C THR A 279 -35.31 6.30 -20.23
N ALA A 280 -36.29 5.42 -20.42
CA ALA A 280 -36.58 4.32 -19.52
C ALA A 280 -36.25 2.98 -20.20
N GLY A 281 -35.65 2.06 -19.45
CA GLY A 281 -35.32 0.72 -19.92
C GLY A 281 -35.58 -0.32 -18.85
N GLY A 282 -36.03 -1.50 -19.26
CA GLY A 282 -36.26 -2.65 -18.39
C GLY A 282 -35.48 -3.86 -18.88
N TRP A 283 -34.77 -4.55 -17.98
CA TRP A 283 -34.03 -5.77 -18.30
C TRP A 283 -34.53 -6.93 -17.44
N ILE A 284 -35.00 -7.99 -18.09
CA ILE A 284 -35.35 -9.25 -17.42
C ILE A 284 -34.06 -9.91 -16.95
N LYS A 285 -33.98 -10.23 -15.65
CA LYS A 285 -32.87 -10.96 -15.05
C LYS A 285 -33.20 -12.45 -14.96
N ASN A 286 -32.17 -13.28 -14.79
CA ASN A 286 -32.28 -14.74 -14.69
C ASN A 286 -33.17 -15.24 -13.53
N ASN A 287 -33.53 -14.36 -12.60
CA ASN A 287 -34.45 -14.63 -11.49
C ASN A 287 -35.91 -14.20 -11.79
N GLU A 288 -36.24 -14.08 -13.08
CA GLU A 288 -37.56 -13.71 -13.62
C GLU A 288 -38.05 -12.29 -13.30
N GLY A 289 -37.34 -11.50 -12.49
CA GLY A 289 -37.71 -10.10 -12.22
C GLY A 289 -37.13 -9.10 -13.23
N ILE A 290 -37.60 -7.85 -13.17
CA ILE A 290 -37.19 -6.77 -14.09
C ILE A 290 -36.46 -5.67 -13.33
N ASN A 291 -35.24 -5.36 -13.74
CA ASN A 291 -34.60 -4.10 -13.35
C ASN A 291 -35.10 -2.98 -14.26
N VAL A 292 -35.69 -1.94 -13.67
CA VAL A 292 -36.14 -0.75 -14.38
C VAL A 292 -35.21 0.41 -14.05
N THR A 293 -34.85 1.17 -15.08
CA THR A 293 -34.00 2.36 -14.93
C THR A 293 -34.59 3.51 -15.74
N ILE A 294 -34.63 4.71 -15.14
CA ILE A 294 -35.07 5.96 -15.77
C ILE A 294 -33.94 6.97 -15.65
N VAL A 295 -33.48 7.52 -16.78
CA VAL A 295 -32.36 8.48 -16.82
C VAL A 295 -32.71 9.63 -17.77
N PRO A 296 -32.36 10.90 -17.48
CA PRO A 296 -32.45 11.99 -18.44
C PRO A 296 -31.69 11.64 -19.72
N THR A 297 -32.35 11.77 -20.87
CA THR A 297 -31.81 11.35 -22.18
C THR A 297 -30.51 12.09 -22.54
N GLU A 298 -30.34 13.31 -22.06
CA GLU A 298 -29.12 14.12 -22.23
C GLU A 298 -27.85 13.48 -21.60
N LYS A 299 -27.99 12.58 -20.63
CA LYS A 299 -26.87 11.91 -19.96
C LYS A 299 -26.39 10.62 -20.63
N ILE A 300 -27.03 10.16 -21.71
CA ILE A 300 -26.71 8.89 -22.39
C ILE A 300 -25.59 9.05 -23.46
N VAL A 301 -24.98 10.24 -23.58
CA VAL A 301 -23.99 10.52 -24.63
C VAL A 301 -22.58 10.04 -24.24
N ASN A 302 -22.38 8.72 -24.25
CA ASN A 302 -21.11 8.07 -24.62
C ASN A 302 -21.29 6.55 -24.80
N ARG A 303 -21.87 6.14 -25.94
CA ARG A 303 -21.68 4.86 -26.67
C ARG A 303 -22.75 4.80 -27.78
N THR A 304 -22.28 4.51 -29.00
CA THR A 304 -23.03 4.24 -30.25
C THR A 304 -24.56 4.33 -30.19
N ARG A 305 -25.12 5.33 -30.89
CA ARG A 305 -26.56 5.44 -31.16
C ARG A 305 -27.05 4.18 -31.88
N SER A 306 -27.73 3.29 -31.16
CA SER A 306 -28.66 2.33 -31.74
C SER A 306 -30.03 3.00 -31.86
N ILE A 307 -30.33 3.52 -33.04
CA ILE A 307 -31.67 4.00 -33.40
C ILE A 307 -32.42 2.79 -33.98
N PRO A 308 -33.61 2.42 -33.47
CA PRO A 308 -34.39 1.37 -34.11
C PRO A 308 -34.71 1.75 -35.55
N LEU A 309 -34.63 0.80 -36.49
CA LEU A 309 -34.79 1.04 -37.93
C LEU A 309 -36.07 1.80 -38.29
N SER A 310 -37.13 1.63 -37.48
CA SER A 310 -38.43 2.30 -37.61
C SER A 310 -38.40 3.82 -37.37
N LYS A 311 -37.29 4.38 -36.87
CA LYS A 311 -37.10 5.81 -36.63
C LYS A 311 -36.00 6.43 -37.50
N VAL A 312 -35.48 5.69 -38.48
CA VAL A 312 -34.61 6.24 -39.53
C VAL A 312 -35.51 6.96 -40.54
N PRO A 313 -35.13 8.16 -41.06
CA PRO A 313 -35.89 8.83 -42.11
C PRO A 313 -36.15 7.89 -43.29
N GLU A 314 -37.38 7.86 -43.81
CA GLU A 314 -37.82 6.87 -44.81
C GLU A 314 -36.83 6.70 -45.97
N SER A 315 -36.23 7.78 -46.46
CA SER A 315 -35.28 7.77 -47.57
C SER A 315 -34.05 6.86 -47.36
N LEU A 316 -33.57 6.71 -46.14
CA LEU A 316 -32.43 5.84 -45.79
C LEU A 316 -32.87 4.41 -45.48
N GLY A 317 -34.04 4.24 -44.88
CA GLY A 317 -34.63 2.91 -44.62
C GLY A 317 -34.95 2.17 -45.93
N THR A 318 -35.45 2.87 -46.94
CA THR A 318 -35.73 2.28 -48.26
C THR A 318 -34.45 1.90 -49.01
N LEU A 319 -33.40 2.73 -48.94
CA LEU A 319 -32.10 2.44 -49.56
C LEU A 319 -31.43 1.18 -48.99
N ILE A 320 -31.51 0.99 -47.68
CA ILE A 320 -30.94 -0.18 -46.99
C ILE A 320 -31.76 -1.45 -47.28
N ASN A 321 -33.09 -1.35 -47.29
CA ASN A 321 -33.95 -2.48 -47.66
C ASN A 321 -33.78 -2.88 -49.14
N ASN A 322 -33.61 -1.91 -50.05
CA ASN A 322 -33.32 -2.20 -51.46
C ASN A 322 -31.96 -2.88 -51.65
N TYR A 323 -30.94 -2.46 -50.89
CA TYR A 323 -29.62 -3.10 -50.92
C TYR A 323 -29.66 -4.54 -50.40
N LEU A 324 -30.44 -4.82 -49.34
CA LEU A 324 -30.58 -6.16 -48.76
C LEU A 324 -31.44 -7.09 -49.61
N ASN A 325 -32.44 -6.57 -50.32
CA ASN A 325 -33.24 -7.35 -51.26
C ASN A 325 -32.44 -7.74 -52.51
N ASN A 326 -31.55 -6.87 -52.98
CA ASN A 326 -30.63 -7.14 -54.10
C ASN A 326 -29.48 -8.11 -53.76
N LEU A 327 -29.35 -8.54 -52.50
CA LEU A 327 -28.41 -9.59 -52.08
C LEU A 327 -29.06 -10.97 -52.01
N ASN A 328 -30.39 -11.04 -52.15
CA ASN A 328 -31.18 -12.27 -52.10
C ASN A 328 -31.86 -12.63 -53.44
N GLU A 329 -31.55 -11.89 -54.52
CA GLU A 329 -31.62 -12.33 -55.92
C GLU A 329 -30.20 -12.65 -56.40
#